data_AF-R4Z771-F1
#
_entry.id   AF-R4Z771-F1
#
_cell.length_a   1.000
_cell.length_b   1.000
_cell.length_c   1.000
_cell.angle_alpha   90.00
_cell.angle_beta   90.00
_cell.angle_gamma   90.00
#
_symmetry.space_group_name_H-M   'P 1'
#
loop_
_entity.id
_entity.type
_entity.pdbx_description
1 polymer ?
#
loop_
_entity_poly.entity_id
_entity_poly.type
_entity_poly.pdbx_seq_one_letter_code
_entity_poly.pdbx_strand_id
1 'polypeptide(L)'
;MTSAPQHPDPQVPPDPDQGTSNQSDDTLVPPVVTLMTDVGHGDELVGVMHSVLAQMAPQARVIDLTHDIEPRDVSGGALRLARSVQWVAPGVVVALVAPETAADGRLVAIELTGGQAYFLGPDNGLLAPAMAMVGGAERAVVLDADEYHLESPGRVHPARDVLVPVAAALVGGTPLEQLGTPVDPMSLRPGLLPLPRDGADGSLGCEVLSVDRFGDVQLNVQAEELAAFGERLSLRVGENTRTAALVDRRVDAGRGLGWWTDSMGMVAVVADRASAAEDLGVLPGDEVSVSEAGADEEGVTTSVTLGAARGVDDGPVHDPVQHQPEEHNP
;
A
#
# COMPACT_ATOMS: atom_id res chain seq x y z
N MET A 1 29.84 18.97 -86.44
CA MET A 1 29.98 17.51 -86.29
C MET A 1 30.84 17.23 -85.08
N THR A 2 30.23 17.06 -83.91
CA THR A 2 30.78 16.60 -82.61
C THR A 2 29.71 16.98 -81.58
N SER A 3 29.27 16.19 -80.62
CA SER A 3 29.29 14.76 -80.33
C SER A 3 28.07 14.52 -79.44
N ALA A 4 27.42 13.37 -79.59
CA ALA A 4 26.26 12.97 -78.79
C ALA A 4 26.66 12.68 -77.31
N PRO A 5 25.73 12.83 -76.34
CA PRO A 5 26.05 12.74 -74.91
C PRO A 5 26.14 11.28 -74.44
N GLN A 6 27.19 10.98 -73.66
CA GLN A 6 27.30 9.73 -72.90
C GLN A 6 26.63 9.91 -71.54
N HIS A 7 25.64 9.08 -71.24
CA HIS A 7 25.05 8.93 -69.92
C HIS A 7 26.09 8.30 -68.96
N PRO A 8 26.23 8.78 -67.71
CA PRO A 8 27.08 8.14 -66.72
C PRO A 8 26.41 6.88 -66.13
N ASP A 9 27.22 5.86 -65.85
CA ASP A 9 26.84 4.65 -65.13
C ASP A 9 26.22 4.97 -63.74
N PRO A 10 25.26 4.17 -63.27
CA PRO A 10 24.68 4.35 -61.95
C PRO A 10 25.72 4.06 -60.85
N GLN A 11 25.95 5.06 -60.00
CA GLN A 11 26.78 4.90 -58.81
C GLN A 11 26.15 3.87 -57.86
N VAL A 12 26.90 2.81 -57.56
CA VAL A 12 26.58 1.86 -56.48
C VAL A 12 26.70 2.61 -55.15
N PRO A 13 25.66 2.64 -54.29
CA PRO A 13 25.75 3.30 -53.00
C PRO A 13 26.75 2.56 -52.09
N PRO A 14 27.51 3.26 -51.24
CA PRO A 14 28.43 2.62 -50.31
C PRO A 14 27.68 1.79 -49.27
N ASP A 15 28.30 0.67 -48.91
CA ASP A 15 27.88 -0.32 -47.91
C ASP A 15 27.67 0.35 -46.53
N PRO A 16 26.49 0.21 -45.87
CA PRO A 16 26.21 0.92 -44.61
C PRO A 16 26.95 0.35 -43.39
N ASP A 17 27.78 -0.68 -43.54
CA ASP A 17 28.34 -1.45 -42.42
C ASP A 17 29.79 -1.07 -42.04
N GLN A 18 30.11 0.23 -42.06
CA GLN A 18 31.33 0.74 -41.43
C GLN A 18 31.03 1.68 -40.26
N GLY A 19 30.87 1.05 -39.10
CA GLY A 19 31.44 1.50 -37.83
C GLY A 19 31.22 2.95 -37.43
N THR A 20 30.07 3.24 -36.83
CA THR A 20 30.01 4.11 -35.65
C THR A 20 29.31 3.32 -34.57
N SER A 21 30.06 2.92 -33.55
CA SER A 21 29.55 2.43 -32.28
C SER A 21 28.61 3.49 -31.71
N ASN A 22 27.33 3.37 -32.01
CA ASN A 22 26.29 4.16 -31.39
C ASN A 22 26.14 3.59 -29.98
N GLN A 23 26.99 4.05 -29.06
CA GLN A 23 26.62 4.08 -27.65
C GLN A 23 25.36 4.92 -27.63
N SER A 24 24.21 4.25 -27.57
CA SER A 24 22.95 4.89 -27.29
C SER A 24 23.14 5.61 -25.97
N ASP A 25 23.20 6.94 -26.05
CA ASP A 25 22.75 7.85 -25.02
C ASP A 25 21.29 7.49 -24.73
N ASP A 26 21.11 6.35 -24.06
CA ASP A 26 19.87 5.99 -23.40
C ASP A 26 19.75 7.06 -22.34
N THR A 27 18.81 7.99 -22.51
CA THR A 27 18.53 9.06 -21.56
C THR A 27 18.47 8.44 -20.18
N LEU A 28 19.57 8.54 -19.42
CA LEU A 28 19.79 7.76 -18.20
C LEU A 28 18.75 8.20 -17.18
N VAL A 29 17.62 7.50 -17.18
CA VAL A 29 16.67 7.59 -16.09
C VAL A 29 17.46 7.13 -14.87
N PRO A 30 17.63 7.99 -13.84
CA PRO A 30 18.38 7.62 -12.66
C PRO A 30 17.78 6.33 -12.08
N PRO A 31 18.61 5.36 -11.67
CA PRO A 31 18.09 4.11 -11.12
C PRO A 31 17.23 4.43 -9.90
N VAL A 32 16.13 3.70 -9.72
CA VAL A 32 15.16 3.98 -8.66
C VAL A 32 15.33 2.99 -7.52
N VAL A 33 15.30 3.50 -6.29
CA VAL A 33 15.09 2.70 -5.07
C VAL A 33 13.76 3.10 -4.46
N THR A 34 12.81 2.18 -4.42
CA THR A 34 11.50 2.37 -3.79
C THR A 34 11.51 1.74 -2.40
N LEU A 35 11.05 2.45 -1.37
CA LEU A 35 11.02 1.99 0.01
C LEU A 35 9.58 1.77 0.49
N MET A 36 9.31 0.62 1.11
CA MET A 36 8.05 0.33 1.82
C MET A 36 8.34 -0.32 3.16
N THR A 37 7.87 0.25 4.28
CA THR A 37 8.18 -0.30 5.60
C THR A 37 7.06 -0.16 6.62
N ASP A 38 7.18 -0.82 7.77
CA ASP A 38 6.33 -0.65 8.96
C ASP A 38 6.97 0.17 10.10
N VAL A 39 8.07 0.88 9.82
CA VAL A 39 8.83 1.66 10.82
C VAL A 39 8.17 3.00 11.19
N GLY A 40 7.22 3.47 10.39
CA GLY A 40 6.60 4.77 10.54
C GLY A 40 7.55 5.95 10.28
N HIS A 41 7.04 7.14 10.61
CA HIS A 41 7.77 8.41 10.49
C HIS A 41 8.04 9.08 11.86
N GLY A 42 7.87 8.32 12.94
CA GLY A 42 7.98 8.83 14.31
C GLY A 42 9.42 9.09 14.77
N ASP A 43 10.40 8.45 14.12
CA ASP A 43 11.83 8.56 14.43
C ASP A 43 12.67 8.86 13.17
N GLU A 44 14.00 8.87 13.34
CA GLU A 44 14.95 9.25 12.29
C GLU A 44 15.21 8.18 11.23
N LEU A 45 14.73 6.94 11.38
CA LEU A 45 15.20 5.81 10.60
C LEU A 45 15.00 5.99 9.09
N VAL A 46 13.86 6.53 8.67
CA VAL A 46 13.59 6.83 7.23
C VAL A 46 14.62 7.82 6.68
N GLY A 47 14.89 8.90 7.41
CA GLY A 47 15.90 9.89 7.03
C GLY A 47 17.32 9.30 7.00
N VAL A 48 17.63 8.37 7.91
CA VAL A 48 18.90 7.63 7.90
C VAL A 48 19.00 6.70 6.69
N MET A 49 17.94 5.96 6.35
CA MET A 49 17.90 5.12 5.13
C MET A 49 18.19 5.95 3.87
N HIS A 50 17.50 7.09 3.72
CA HIS A 50 17.75 8.03 2.62
C HIS A 50 19.18 8.55 2.59
N SER A 51 19.74 8.87 3.76
CA SER A 51 21.11 9.36 3.87
C SER A 51 22.16 8.30 3.51
N VAL A 52 21.91 7.02 3.81
CA VAL A 52 22.79 5.92 3.38
C VAL A 52 22.70 5.74 1.86
N LEU A 53 21.49 5.73 1.29
CA LEU A 53 21.30 5.67 -0.18
C LEU A 53 22.01 6.84 -0.88
N ALA A 54 21.87 8.06 -0.37
CA ALA A 54 22.50 9.24 -0.95
C ALA A 54 24.05 9.18 -0.91
N GLN A 55 24.63 8.51 0.09
CA GLN A 55 26.08 8.34 0.20
C GLN A 55 26.61 7.23 -0.71
N MET A 56 25.90 6.10 -0.77
CA MET A 56 26.38 4.90 -1.48
C MET A 56 25.95 4.86 -2.95
N ALA A 57 24.81 5.46 -3.28
CA ALA A 57 24.25 5.53 -4.62
C ALA A 57 23.65 6.93 -4.89
N PRO A 58 24.48 8.00 -4.94
CA PRO A 58 24.00 9.38 -5.14
C PRO A 58 23.25 9.61 -6.47
N GLN A 59 23.44 8.72 -7.44
CA GLN A 59 22.72 8.72 -8.71
C GLN A 59 21.29 8.18 -8.59
N ALA A 60 20.96 7.47 -7.51
CA ALA A 60 19.67 6.81 -7.37
C ALA A 60 18.57 7.78 -6.92
N ARG A 61 17.41 7.67 -7.54
CA ARG A 61 16.20 8.35 -7.08
C ARG A 61 15.53 7.49 -6.01
N VAL A 62 15.36 8.05 -4.81
CA VAL A 62 14.62 7.40 -3.73
C VAL A 62 13.13 7.76 -3.83
N ILE A 63 12.25 6.76 -3.71
CA ILE A 63 10.80 6.92 -3.67
C ILE A 63 10.28 6.20 -2.44
N ASP A 64 9.60 6.91 -1.54
CA ASP A 64 8.87 6.26 -0.45
C ASP A 64 7.48 5.88 -0.96
N LEU A 65 7.21 4.57 -1.02
CA LEU A 65 5.87 4.07 -1.31
C LEU A 65 4.96 4.31 -0.10
N THR A 66 5.41 3.89 1.08
CA THR A 66 4.82 4.21 2.39
C THR A 66 5.70 3.65 3.51
N HIS A 67 5.74 4.32 4.66
CA HIS A 67 6.34 3.78 5.88
C HIS A 67 5.30 3.50 6.97
N ASP A 68 4.01 3.69 6.67
CA ASP A 68 2.90 3.59 7.61
C ASP A 68 2.13 2.27 7.44
N ILE A 69 2.84 1.18 7.15
CA ILE A 69 2.29 -0.16 7.31
C ILE A 69 2.08 -0.41 8.81
N GLU A 70 0.96 -1.03 9.19
CA GLU A 70 0.73 -1.38 10.59
C GLU A 70 1.88 -2.26 11.10
N PRO A 71 2.47 -1.97 12.28
CA PRO A 71 3.62 -2.70 12.77
C PRO A 71 3.41 -4.21 12.75
N ARG A 72 4.27 -4.92 12.00
CA ARG A 72 4.30 -6.39 11.86
C ARG A 72 3.15 -6.98 11.03
N ASP A 73 2.35 -6.16 10.36
CA ASP A 73 1.27 -6.61 9.48
C ASP A 73 1.81 -7.04 8.10
N VAL A 74 2.41 -8.23 8.05
CA VAL A 74 2.99 -8.80 6.82
C VAL A 74 1.93 -8.93 5.72
N SER A 75 0.71 -9.35 6.06
CA SER A 75 -0.38 -9.54 5.10
C SER A 75 -0.84 -8.22 4.50
N GLY A 76 -1.09 -7.20 5.32
CA GLY A 76 -1.46 -5.87 4.83
C GLY A 76 -0.32 -5.15 4.11
N GLY A 77 0.94 -5.43 4.47
CA GLY A 77 2.12 -5.02 3.71
C GLY A 77 2.17 -5.67 2.32
N ALA A 78 1.97 -6.99 2.27
CA ALA A 78 1.99 -7.77 1.03
C ALA A 78 0.89 -7.31 0.07
N LEU A 79 -0.30 -7.06 0.61
CA LEU A 79 -1.43 -6.53 -0.15
C LEU A 79 -1.14 -5.14 -0.73
N ARG A 80 -0.60 -4.22 0.08
CA ARG A 80 -0.25 -2.86 -0.39
C ARG A 80 0.82 -2.89 -1.48
N LEU A 81 1.83 -3.74 -1.34
CA LEU A 81 2.85 -3.91 -2.38
C LEU A 81 2.25 -4.52 -3.66
N ALA A 82 1.46 -5.58 -3.54
CA ALA A 82 0.85 -6.25 -4.69
C ALA A 82 -0.07 -5.34 -5.50
N ARG A 83 -0.75 -4.43 -4.82
CA ARG A 83 -1.61 -3.43 -5.46
C ARG A 83 -0.80 -2.38 -6.18
N SER A 84 0.21 -1.84 -5.52
CA SER A 84 1.00 -0.73 -6.04
C SER A 84 1.98 -1.13 -7.15
N VAL A 85 2.43 -2.39 -7.16
CA VAL A 85 3.59 -2.84 -7.95
C VAL A 85 3.53 -2.47 -9.44
N GLN A 86 2.36 -2.51 -10.07
CA GLN A 86 2.21 -2.19 -11.49
C GLN A 86 2.47 -0.71 -11.83
N TRP A 87 2.45 0.17 -10.82
CA TRP A 87 2.75 1.61 -10.95
C TRP A 87 4.09 2.00 -10.32
N VAL A 88 4.77 1.07 -9.65
CA VAL A 88 6.11 1.31 -9.10
C VAL A 88 7.11 1.40 -10.25
N ALA A 89 7.98 2.41 -10.22
CA ALA A 89 9.00 2.57 -11.24
C ALA A 89 9.97 1.38 -11.22
N PRO A 90 10.39 0.85 -12.39
CA PRO A 90 11.39 -0.20 -12.46
C PRO A 90 12.69 0.19 -11.71
N GLY A 91 13.31 -0.77 -11.05
CA GLY A 91 14.47 -0.54 -10.18
C GLY A 91 14.50 -1.52 -9.01
N VAL A 92 14.97 -1.06 -7.86
CA VAL A 92 15.03 -1.85 -6.64
C VAL A 92 13.89 -1.45 -5.71
N VAL A 93 13.08 -2.41 -5.27
CA VAL A 93 12.06 -2.21 -4.24
C VAL A 93 12.52 -2.86 -2.95
N VAL A 94 12.74 -2.05 -1.92
CA VAL A 94 13.02 -2.50 -0.56
C VAL A 94 11.70 -2.50 0.22
N ALA A 95 11.23 -3.69 0.59
CA ALA A 95 10.06 -3.86 1.42
C ALA A 95 10.45 -4.53 2.75
N LEU A 96 10.21 -3.84 3.87
CA LEU A 96 10.52 -4.34 5.20
C LEU A 96 9.30 -4.22 6.11
N VAL A 97 8.64 -5.34 6.32
CA VAL A 97 7.61 -5.50 7.35
C VAL A 97 7.98 -6.76 8.12
N ALA A 98 8.39 -6.62 9.38
CA ALA A 98 8.95 -7.73 10.12
C ALA A 98 8.60 -7.68 11.61
N PRO A 99 8.35 -8.84 12.25
CA PRO A 99 8.27 -8.91 13.70
C PRO A 99 9.62 -8.54 14.35
N GLU A 100 9.58 -7.81 15.47
CA GLU A 100 10.71 -7.22 16.23
C GLU A 100 11.89 -8.18 16.54
N THR A 101 11.63 -9.49 16.47
CA THR A 101 12.63 -10.55 16.63
C THR A 101 12.78 -11.32 15.32
N ALA A 102 13.59 -10.80 14.40
CA ALA A 102 14.04 -11.49 13.19
C ALA A 102 15.01 -12.65 13.50
N ALA A 103 14.61 -13.58 14.38
CA ALA A 103 15.37 -14.81 14.62
C ALA A 103 15.23 -15.81 13.45
N ASP A 104 14.13 -15.72 12.68
CA ASP A 104 13.75 -16.74 11.69
C ASP A 104 13.51 -16.22 10.25
N GLY A 105 13.66 -14.91 10.01
CA GLY A 105 13.41 -14.29 8.71
C GLY A 105 14.70 -13.96 7.97
N ARG A 106 15.20 -14.87 7.12
CA ARG A 106 16.30 -14.55 6.20
C ARG A 106 15.92 -13.38 5.30
N LEU A 107 16.84 -12.45 5.07
CA LEU A 107 16.66 -11.38 4.08
C LEU A 107 17.07 -11.91 2.72
N VAL A 108 16.31 -11.55 1.69
CA VAL A 108 16.51 -12.00 0.32
C VAL A 108 16.52 -10.84 -0.65
N ALA A 109 17.27 -10.99 -1.74
CA ALA A 109 17.09 -10.21 -2.95
C ALA A 109 16.61 -11.14 -4.07
N ILE A 110 15.61 -10.67 -4.82
CA ILE A 110 14.92 -11.43 -5.86
C ILE A 110 14.95 -10.61 -7.12
N GLU A 111 15.49 -11.18 -8.20
CA GLU A 111 15.34 -10.62 -9.55
C GLU A 111 14.02 -11.06 -10.14
N LEU A 112 13.23 -10.08 -10.57
CA LEU A 112 11.93 -10.29 -11.20
C LEU A 112 12.09 -10.68 -12.67
N THR A 113 11.08 -11.36 -13.20
CA THR A 113 11.05 -11.78 -14.61
C THR A 113 11.29 -10.61 -15.57
N GLY A 114 12.17 -10.81 -16.56
CA GLY A 114 12.60 -9.79 -17.51
C GLY A 114 13.81 -8.96 -17.06
N GLY A 115 14.36 -9.21 -15.87
CA GLY A 115 15.61 -8.61 -15.38
C GLY A 115 15.57 -7.10 -15.18
N GLN A 116 14.38 -6.50 -15.08
CA GLN A 116 14.22 -5.03 -14.99
C GLN A 116 14.04 -4.51 -13.56
N ALA A 117 13.82 -5.38 -12.58
CA ALA A 117 13.57 -4.97 -11.20
C ALA A 117 14.00 -6.02 -10.18
N TYR A 118 14.32 -5.55 -8.98
CA TYR A 118 14.69 -6.37 -7.83
C TYR A 118 13.77 -6.11 -6.65
N PHE A 119 13.36 -7.16 -5.95
CA PHE A 119 12.69 -7.06 -4.65
C PHE A 119 13.62 -7.49 -3.53
N LEU A 120 13.73 -6.66 -2.50
CA LEU A 120 14.57 -6.86 -1.33
C LEU A 120 13.69 -6.84 -0.09
N GLY A 121 13.86 -7.80 0.80
CA GLY A 121 13.08 -7.85 2.04
C GLY A 121 13.19 -9.17 2.77
N PRO A 122 12.42 -9.34 3.87
CA PRO A 122 12.34 -10.60 4.58
C PRO A 122 11.61 -11.67 3.76
N ASP A 123 12.11 -12.91 3.81
CA ASP A 123 11.41 -14.09 3.28
C ASP A 123 10.32 -14.57 4.26
N ASN A 124 9.26 -13.77 4.38
CA ASN A 124 8.13 -14.00 5.29
C ASN A 124 6.77 -14.00 4.59
N GLY A 125 6.74 -14.00 3.26
CA GLY A 125 5.52 -13.89 2.44
C GLY A 125 5.18 -12.47 1.99
N LEU A 126 5.87 -11.43 2.50
CA LEU A 126 5.66 -10.02 2.13
C LEU A 126 5.78 -9.77 0.62
N LEU A 127 6.82 -10.31 -0.01
CA LEU A 127 7.18 -10.04 -1.40
C LEU A 127 6.37 -10.88 -2.40
N ALA A 128 5.84 -12.02 -1.95
CA ALA A 128 5.34 -13.07 -2.83
C ALA A 128 4.13 -12.66 -3.69
N PRO A 129 3.10 -11.98 -3.15
CA PRO A 129 1.96 -11.59 -3.99
C PRO A 129 2.33 -10.59 -5.08
N ALA A 130 3.16 -9.59 -4.75
CA ALA A 130 3.63 -8.62 -5.74
C ALA A 130 4.51 -9.26 -6.80
N MET A 131 5.39 -10.18 -6.41
CA MET A 131 6.24 -10.95 -7.32
C MET A 131 5.39 -11.76 -8.31
N ALA A 132 4.31 -12.40 -7.84
CA ALA A 132 3.39 -13.12 -8.71
C ALA A 132 2.69 -12.20 -9.73
N MET A 133 2.31 -10.98 -9.33
CA MET A 133 1.64 -10.01 -10.21
C MET A 133 2.52 -9.51 -11.36
N VAL A 134 3.85 -9.49 -11.19
CA VAL A 134 4.81 -9.01 -12.19
C VAL A 134 5.49 -10.12 -12.99
N GLY A 135 4.94 -11.34 -12.95
CA GLY A 135 5.40 -12.46 -13.77
C GLY A 135 6.31 -13.47 -13.06
N GLY A 136 6.67 -13.22 -11.80
CA GLY A 136 7.46 -14.14 -10.97
C GLY A 136 8.91 -13.70 -10.76
N ALA A 137 9.73 -14.67 -10.36
CA ALA A 137 11.14 -14.48 -10.05
C ALA A 137 12.03 -15.36 -10.94
N GLU A 138 13.16 -14.82 -11.38
CA GLU A 138 14.17 -15.54 -12.16
C GLU A 138 15.28 -16.09 -11.28
N ARG A 139 15.80 -15.25 -10.39
CA ARG A 139 16.92 -15.58 -9.50
C ARG A 139 16.66 -14.98 -8.12
N ALA A 140 17.18 -15.63 -7.09
CA ALA A 140 17.14 -15.11 -5.73
C ALA A 140 18.41 -15.48 -4.97
N VAL A 141 18.79 -14.62 -4.03
CA VAL A 141 19.90 -14.85 -3.10
C VAL A 141 19.47 -14.49 -1.68
N VAL A 142 20.07 -15.17 -0.70
CA VAL A 142 20.07 -14.74 0.71
C VAL A 142 21.13 -13.66 0.86
N LEU A 143 20.81 -12.60 1.61
CA LEU A 143 21.72 -11.47 1.84
C LEU A 143 22.66 -11.76 3.01
N ASP A 144 23.65 -12.61 2.77
CA ASP A 144 24.66 -13.05 3.74
C ASP A 144 26.11 -12.67 3.37
N ALA A 145 26.28 -11.83 2.35
CA ALA A 145 27.58 -11.27 1.97
C ALA A 145 27.91 -10.00 2.77
N ASP A 146 28.56 -10.17 3.92
CA ASP A 146 28.88 -9.09 4.88
C ASP A 146 29.66 -7.91 4.30
N GLU A 147 30.40 -8.09 3.19
CA GLU A 147 31.12 -7.01 2.51
C GLU A 147 30.21 -5.93 1.91
N TYR A 148 28.92 -6.25 1.71
CA TYR A 148 27.89 -5.30 1.26
C TYR A 148 27.06 -4.73 2.41
N HIS A 149 27.36 -5.08 3.67
CA HIS A 149 26.64 -4.62 4.85
C HIS A 149 27.38 -3.47 5.54
N LEU A 150 26.64 -2.61 6.24
CA LEU A 150 27.25 -1.63 7.13
C LEU A 150 27.57 -2.24 8.49
N GLU A 151 28.71 -1.86 9.06
CA GLU A 151 29.02 -2.16 10.45
C GLU A 151 28.02 -1.45 11.38
N SER A 152 27.34 -2.22 12.21
CA SER A 152 26.43 -1.65 13.23
C SER A 152 27.19 -1.36 14.52
N PRO A 153 26.94 -0.21 15.19
CA PRO A 153 27.47 0.04 16.54
C PRO A 153 26.87 -0.89 17.62
N GLY A 154 25.85 -1.68 17.27
CA GLY A 154 25.17 -2.61 18.16
C GLY A 154 24.50 -3.75 17.39
N ARG A 155 23.22 -4.02 17.67
CA ARG A 155 22.46 -5.01 16.91
C ARG A 155 22.28 -4.55 15.47
N VAL A 156 22.42 -5.48 14.53
CA VAL A 156 22.16 -5.24 13.10
C VAL A 156 20.70 -4.84 12.91
N HIS A 157 20.48 -3.72 12.23
CA HIS A 157 19.17 -3.25 11.81
C HIS A 157 18.94 -3.62 10.33
N PRO A 158 17.96 -4.48 10.00
CA PRO A 158 17.74 -4.97 8.64
C PRO A 158 17.67 -3.89 7.55
N ALA A 159 16.92 -2.81 7.81
CA ALA A 159 16.84 -1.69 6.86
C ALA A 159 18.18 -0.98 6.64
N ARG A 160 18.73 -0.36 7.69
CA ARG A 160 19.92 0.49 7.61
C ARG A 160 21.18 -0.31 7.25
N ASP A 161 21.36 -1.47 7.84
CA ASP A 161 22.65 -2.18 7.80
C ASP A 161 22.76 -3.20 6.66
N VAL A 162 21.63 -3.66 6.12
CA VAL A 162 21.61 -4.74 5.11
C VAL A 162 20.85 -4.30 3.85
N LEU A 163 19.53 -4.09 3.94
CA LEU A 163 18.68 -3.91 2.76
C LEU A 163 19.03 -2.65 1.95
N VAL A 164 19.24 -1.52 2.63
CA VAL A 164 19.58 -0.26 1.97
C VAL A 164 20.97 -0.29 1.31
N PRO A 165 22.04 -0.75 1.99
CA PRO A 165 23.35 -0.95 1.37
C PRO A 165 23.33 -1.90 0.17
N VAL A 166 22.60 -3.02 0.27
CA VAL A 166 22.43 -3.98 -0.83
C VAL A 166 21.65 -3.35 -1.99
N ALA A 167 20.60 -2.56 -1.71
CA ALA A 167 19.88 -1.81 -2.74
C ALA A 167 20.81 -0.84 -3.47
N ALA A 168 21.67 -0.13 -2.74
CA ALA A 168 22.68 0.76 -3.30
C ALA A 168 23.70 0.01 -4.19
N ALA A 169 24.13 -1.18 -3.78
CA ALA A 169 25.02 -2.03 -4.57
C ALA A 169 24.36 -2.47 -5.90
N LEU A 170 23.09 -2.91 -5.86
CA LEU A 170 22.34 -3.31 -7.07
C LEU A 170 22.18 -2.16 -8.06
N VAL A 171 21.76 -0.98 -7.60
CA VAL A 171 21.66 0.21 -8.48
C VAL A 171 23.04 0.73 -8.92
N GLY A 172 24.11 0.35 -8.23
CA GLY A 172 25.50 0.56 -8.61
C GLY A 172 26.04 -0.46 -9.64
N GLY A 173 25.24 -1.47 -10.00
CA GLY A 173 25.60 -2.49 -10.99
C GLY A 173 26.28 -3.73 -10.43
N THR A 174 26.28 -3.93 -9.10
CA THR A 174 26.75 -5.19 -8.50
C THR A 174 25.86 -6.36 -8.95
N PRO A 175 26.43 -7.44 -9.51
CA PRO A 175 25.66 -8.62 -9.88
C PRO A 175 24.98 -9.28 -8.67
N LEU A 176 23.72 -9.71 -8.84
CA LEU A 176 22.92 -10.31 -7.77
C LEU A 176 23.64 -11.46 -7.06
N GLU A 177 24.32 -12.33 -7.81
CA GLU A 177 25.05 -13.48 -7.27
C GLU A 177 26.22 -13.14 -6.33
N GLN A 178 26.68 -11.89 -6.29
CA GLN A 178 27.71 -11.44 -5.35
C GLN A 178 27.12 -11.06 -3.99
N LEU A 179 25.81 -10.83 -3.91
CA LEU A 179 25.14 -10.30 -2.71
C LEU A 179 24.80 -11.39 -1.69
N GLY A 180 25.05 -12.65 -2.04
CA GLY A 180 25.07 -13.77 -1.10
C GLY A 180 24.63 -15.11 -1.69
N THR A 181 24.24 -16.04 -0.82
CA THR A 181 23.99 -17.43 -1.18
C THR A 181 22.77 -17.60 -2.09
N PRO A 182 22.90 -18.24 -3.27
CA PRO A 182 21.76 -18.52 -4.15
C PRO A 182 20.67 -19.34 -3.47
N VAL A 183 19.42 -18.99 -3.73
CA VAL A 183 18.23 -19.72 -3.27
C VAL A 183 17.27 -19.96 -4.42
N ASP A 184 16.63 -21.12 -4.43
CA ASP A 184 15.56 -21.44 -5.38
C ASP A 184 14.36 -20.50 -5.13
N PRO A 185 13.94 -19.67 -6.10
CA PRO A 185 12.77 -18.81 -5.95
C PRO A 185 11.50 -19.57 -5.57
N MET A 186 11.36 -20.85 -5.96
CA MET A 186 10.22 -21.69 -5.59
C MET A 186 10.23 -22.10 -4.11
N SER A 187 11.35 -21.93 -3.41
CA SER A 187 11.47 -22.21 -1.97
C SER A 187 11.15 -21.00 -1.07
N LEU A 188 10.88 -19.84 -1.67
CA LEU A 188 10.48 -18.64 -0.94
C LEU A 188 9.10 -18.84 -0.31
N ARG A 189 8.89 -18.22 0.86
CA ARG A 189 7.63 -18.35 1.58
C ARG A 189 6.49 -17.73 0.77
N PRO A 190 5.37 -18.44 0.58
CA PRO A 190 4.22 -17.88 -0.11
C PRO A 190 3.56 -16.78 0.73
N GLY A 191 2.93 -15.82 0.05
CA GLY A 191 2.02 -14.86 0.66
C GLY A 191 0.62 -15.45 0.75
N LEU A 192 -0.10 -15.15 1.83
CA LEU A 192 -1.50 -15.54 2.00
C LEU A 192 -2.37 -14.30 1.82
N LEU A 193 -3.19 -14.29 0.78
CA LEU A 193 -4.25 -13.31 0.60
C LEU A 193 -5.61 -14.00 0.79
N PRO A 194 -6.51 -13.46 1.61
CA PRO A 194 -7.80 -14.07 1.86
C PRO A 194 -8.68 -13.99 0.60
N LEU A 195 -9.32 -15.10 0.25
CA LEU A 195 -10.32 -15.16 -0.81
C LEU A 195 -11.73 -15.14 -0.20
N PRO A 196 -12.72 -14.55 -0.90
CA PRO A 196 -14.10 -14.62 -0.47
C PRO A 196 -14.58 -16.08 -0.51
N ARG A 197 -15.56 -16.42 0.34
CA ARG A 197 -16.04 -17.79 0.52
C ARG A 197 -17.56 -17.86 0.42
N ASP A 198 -18.06 -18.81 -0.36
CA ASP A 198 -19.50 -19.06 -0.44
C ASP A 198 -20.06 -19.51 0.91
N GLY A 199 -21.10 -18.81 1.38
CA GLY A 199 -21.88 -19.14 2.56
C GLY A 199 -22.95 -20.20 2.25
N ALA A 200 -23.25 -21.04 3.23
CA ALA A 200 -24.27 -22.10 3.08
C ALA A 200 -25.70 -21.55 2.91
N ASP A 201 -25.93 -20.29 3.27
CA ASP A 201 -27.18 -19.55 3.16
C ASP A 201 -27.30 -18.74 1.85
N GLY A 202 -26.32 -18.88 0.94
CA GLY A 202 -26.26 -18.11 -0.29
C GLY A 202 -25.64 -16.71 -0.12
N SER A 203 -25.10 -16.39 1.05
CA SER A 203 -24.25 -15.20 1.24
C SER A 203 -22.82 -15.44 0.73
N LEU A 204 -22.03 -14.38 0.63
CA LEU A 204 -20.60 -14.42 0.37
C LEU A 204 -19.84 -13.87 1.58
N GLY A 205 -19.08 -14.73 2.24
CA GLY A 205 -18.19 -14.36 3.33
C GLY A 205 -16.96 -13.64 2.79
N CYS A 206 -16.87 -12.35 3.05
CA CYS A 206 -15.76 -11.48 2.66
C CYS A 206 -14.91 -11.13 3.89
N GLU A 207 -13.70 -10.65 3.66
CA GLU A 207 -12.80 -10.12 4.70
C GLU A 207 -12.48 -8.66 4.39
N VAL A 208 -12.41 -7.83 5.43
CA VAL A 208 -11.94 -6.45 5.32
C VAL A 208 -10.44 -6.44 5.05
N LEU A 209 -10.07 -6.05 3.84
CA LEU A 209 -8.67 -5.98 3.42
C LEU A 209 -7.96 -4.74 3.95
N SER A 210 -8.66 -3.61 3.97
CA SER A 210 -8.12 -2.35 4.48
C SER A 210 -9.22 -1.37 4.82
N VAL A 211 -8.93 -0.52 5.81
CA VAL A 211 -9.70 0.69 6.10
C VAL A 211 -8.82 1.89 5.74
N ASP A 212 -9.32 2.78 4.89
CA ASP A 212 -8.58 3.97 4.52
C ASP A 212 -8.75 5.11 5.55
N ARG A 213 -8.03 6.22 5.35
CA ARG A 213 -8.08 7.38 6.27
C ARG A 213 -9.46 8.05 6.36
N PHE A 214 -10.34 7.83 5.39
CA PHE A 214 -11.69 8.37 5.36
C PHE A 214 -12.70 7.41 6.01
N GLY A 215 -12.25 6.21 6.38
CA GLY A 215 -13.10 5.16 6.97
C GLY A 215 -13.77 4.28 5.93
N ASP A 216 -13.29 4.28 4.68
CA ASP A 216 -13.82 3.36 3.66
C ASP A 216 -13.32 1.95 3.92
N VAL A 217 -14.23 0.99 3.82
CA VAL A 217 -13.96 -0.42 4.08
C VAL A 217 -13.84 -1.13 2.76
N GLN A 218 -12.63 -1.53 2.40
CA GLN A 218 -12.42 -2.30 1.20
C GLN A 218 -12.43 -3.79 1.51
N LEU A 219 -13.23 -4.54 0.76
CA LEU A 219 -13.43 -5.97 0.93
C LEU A 219 -12.57 -6.78 -0.05
N ASN A 220 -12.35 -8.05 0.24
CA ASN A 220 -11.62 -8.98 -0.63
C ASN A 220 -12.43 -9.53 -1.81
N VAL A 221 -13.37 -8.75 -2.34
CA VAL A 221 -14.29 -9.19 -3.40
C VAL A 221 -14.32 -8.17 -4.55
N GLN A 222 -14.40 -8.67 -5.77
CA GLN A 222 -14.59 -7.86 -6.98
C GLN A 222 -16.08 -7.64 -7.27
N ALA A 223 -16.42 -6.58 -8.00
CA ALA A 223 -17.83 -6.24 -8.24
C ALA A 223 -18.56 -7.31 -9.05
N GLU A 224 -17.86 -8.02 -9.94
CA GLU A 224 -18.38 -9.13 -10.74
C GLU A 224 -18.85 -10.30 -9.86
N GLU A 225 -18.18 -10.55 -8.75
CA GLU A 225 -18.53 -11.58 -7.78
C GLU A 225 -19.79 -11.21 -6.99
N LEU A 226 -20.13 -9.92 -6.91
CA LEU A 226 -21.35 -9.42 -6.27
C LEU A 226 -22.52 -9.23 -7.23
N ALA A 227 -22.34 -9.46 -8.53
CA ALA A 227 -23.37 -9.20 -9.54
C ALA A 227 -24.70 -9.95 -9.27
N ALA A 228 -24.63 -11.12 -8.63
CA ALA A 228 -25.80 -11.91 -8.26
C ALA A 228 -26.62 -11.32 -7.10
N PHE A 229 -26.05 -10.42 -6.29
CA PHE A 229 -26.71 -9.79 -5.14
C PHE A 229 -27.35 -8.44 -5.47
N GLY A 230 -27.21 -7.96 -6.70
CA GLY A 230 -27.81 -6.72 -7.18
C GLY A 230 -27.15 -5.45 -6.60
N GLU A 231 -27.84 -4.32 -6.76
CA GLU A 231 -27.30 -3.00 -6.39
C GLU A 231 -27.42 -2.71 -4.88
N ARG A 232 -28.21 -3.48 -4.14
CA ARG A 232 -28.43 -3.28 -2.70
C ARG A 232 -27.96 -4.51 -1.94
N LEU A 233 -26.90 -4.33 -1.17
CA LEU A 233 -26.25 -5.38 -0.40
C LEU A 233 -26.68 -5.30 1.06
N SER A 234 -26.94 -6.45 1.66
CA SER A 234 -26.99 -6.63 3.11
C SER A 234 -25.58 -7.02 3.58
N LEU A 235 -25.01 -6.21 4.47
CA LEU A 235 -23.69 -6.37 5.05
C LEU A 235 -23.85 -6.77 6.52
N ARG A 236 -23.47 -8.00 6.85
CA ARG A 236 -23.61 -8.56 8.19
C ARG A 236 -22.25 -8.78 8.85
N VAL A 237 -22.10 -8.20 10.04
CA VAL A 237 -20.92 -8.30 10.91
C VAL A 237 -21.39 -8.73 12.30
N GLY A 238 -21.15 -9.98 12.66
CA GLY A 238 -21.72 -10.56 13.88
C GLY A 238 -23.25 -10.51 13.89
N GLU A 239 -23.82 -9.79 14.86
CA GLU A 239 -25.27 -9.56 14.98
C GLU A 239 -25.74 -8.26 14.28
N ASN A 240 -24.80 -7.43 13.81
CA ASN A 240 -25.11 -6.16 13.16
C ASN A 240 -25.33 -6.36 11.67
N THR A 241 -26.43 -5.85 11.14
CA THR A 241 -26.71 -5.80 9.71
C THR A 241 -26.92 -4.36 9.26
N ARG A 242 -26.29 -4.01 8.14
CA ARG A 242 -26.44 -2.72 7.46
C ARG A 242 -26.72 -2.95 5.97
N THR A 243 -27.43 -2.01 5.35
CA THR A 243 -27.65 -2.04 3.90
C THR A 243 -26.72 -1.04 3.23
N ALA A 244 -26.06 -1.46 2.15
CA ALA A 244 -25.28 -0.60 1.28
C ALA A 244 -25.87 -0.57 -0.13
N ALA A 245 -26.06 0.62 -0.71
CA ALA A 245 -26.51 0.79 -2.09
C ALA A 245 -25.35 1.07 -3.04
N LEU A 246 -25.41 0.60 -4.28
CA LEU A 246 -24.44 0.93 -5.31
C LEU A 246 -24.52 2.44 -5.58
N VAL A 247 -23.38 3.12 -5.52
CA VAL A 247 -23.31 4.58 -5.68
C VAL A 247 -22.16 4.99 -6.60
N ASP A 248 -22.42 5.99 -7.44
CA ASP A 248 -21.37 6.61 -8.27
C ASP A 248 -20.56 7.63 -7.47
N ARG A 249 -21.18 8.27 -6.48
CA ARG A 249 -20.54 9.26 -5.61
C ARG A 249 -20.92 9.00 -4.17
N ARG A 250 -20.00 9.32 -3.27
CA ARG A 250 -20.18 9.12 -1.82
C ARG A 250 -21.45 9.78 -1.29
N VAL A 251 -21.74 11.00 -1.77
CA VAL A 251 -22.94 11.78 -1.40
C VAL A 251 -24.26 11.09 -1.74
N ASP A 252 -24.25 10.17 -2.71
CA ASP A 252 -25.44 9.44 -3.14
C ASP A 252 -25.83 8.34 -2.13
N ALA A 253 -24.94 7.98 -1.19
CA ALA A 253 -25.26 7.11 -0.05
C ALA A 253 -26.19 7.80 0.98
N GLY A 254 -26.28 9.14 0.92
CA GLY A 254 -27.11 9.92 1.83
C GLY A 254 -26.71 9.72 3.30
N ARG A 255 -27.61 9.18 4.12
CA ARG A 255 -27.36 8.91 5.55
C ARG A 255 -26.95 7.45 5.83
N GLY A 256 -26.93 6.60 4.81
CA GLY A 256 -26.59 5.19 4.94
C GLY A 256 -25.22 4.88 4.37
N LEU A 257 -25.01 3.59 4.10
CA LEU A 257 -23.82 3.10 3.41
C LEU A 257 -24.06 3.06 1.91
N GLY A 258 -22.99 3.37 1.17
CA GLY A 258 -22.87 3.08 -0.24
C GLY A 258 -21.81 2.00 -0.46
N TRP A 259 -21.79 1.42 -1.65
CA TRP A 259 -20.65 0.66 -2.13
C TRP A 259 -20.33 1.02 -3.57
N TRP A 260 -19.07 0.87 -3.97
CA TRP A 260 -18.59 1.05 -5.33
C TRP A 260 -17.41 0.12 -5.62
N THR A 261 -16.99 0.09 -6.88
CA THR A 261 -15.67 -0.45 -7.27
C THR A 261 -14.63 0.65 -7.15
N ASP A 262 -13.60 0.42 -6.33
CA ASP A 262 -12.53 1.39 -6.13
C ASP A 262 -11.50 1.39 -7.27
N SER A 263 -10.49 2.26 -7.17
CA SER A 263 -9.44 2.36 -8.19
C SER A 263 -8.55 1.12 -8.32
N MET A 264 -8.67 0.17 -7.38
CA MET A 264 -7.96 -1.10 -7.38
C MET A 264 -8.82 -2.24 -7.95
N GLY A 265 -10.05 -1.97 -8.39
CA GLY A 265 -10.98 -2.98 -8.89
C GLY A 265 -11.68 -3.79 -7.79
N MET A 266 -11.56 -3.36 -6.53
CA MET A 266 -12.15 -4.05 -5.38
C MET A 266 -13.41 -3.33 -4.91
N VAL A 267 -14.32 -4.07 -4.27
CA VAL A 267 -15.50 -3.47 -3.64
C VAL A 267 -15.07 -2.69 -2.40
N ALA A 268 -15.52 -1.43 -2.32
CA ALA A 268 -15.36 -0.58 -1.16
C ALA A 268 -16.72 -0.09 -0.65
N VAL A 269 -16.93 -0.20 0.66
CA VAL A 269 -18.09 0.32 1.37
C VAL A 269 -17.75 1.70 1.93
N VAL A 270 -18.66 2.64 1.74
CA VAL A 270 -18.43 4.06 1.96
C VAL A 270 -19.60 4.73 2.66
N ALA A 271 -19.34 5.84 3.34
CA ALA A 271 -20.37 6.66 3.98
C ALA A 271 -20.14 8.14 3.67
N ASP A 272 -21.20 8.94 3.49
CA ASP A 272 -21.07 10.38 3.23
C ASP A 272 -20.71 11.15 4.49
N ARG A 273 -19.55 11.82 4.44
CA ARG A 273 -18.98 12.61 5.55
C ARG A 273 -18.92 11.85 6.88
N ALA A 274 -18.81 10.53 6.82
CA ALA A 274 -18.74 9.62 7.95
C ALA A 274 -17.81 8.43 7.60
N SER A 275 -17.50 7.62 8.60
CA SER A 275 -16.69 6.40 8.45
C SER A 275 -17.60 5.19 8.29
N ALA A 276 -17.46 4.46 7.17
CA ALA A 276 -18.16 3.19 6.98
C ALA A 276 -17.64 2.13 7.95
N ALA A 277 -16.34 2.14 8.25
CA ALA A 277 -15.73 1.25 9.23
C ALA A 277 -16.31 1.44 10.63
N GLU A 278 -16.56 2.68 11.06
CA GLU A 278 -17.18 2.96 12.35
C GLU A 278 -18.67 2.55 12.38
N ASP A 279 -19.42 2.78 11.31
CA ASP A 279 -20.85 2.39 11.23
C ASP A 279 -21.02 0.86 11.20
N LEU A 280 -20.14 0.16 10.49
CA LEU A 280 -20.11 -1.32 10.46
C LEU A 280 -19.46 -1.92 11.72
N GLY A 281 -18.60 -1.16 12.42
CA GLY A 281 -17.84 -1.64 13.56
C GLY A 281 -16.76 -2.65 13.19
N VAL A 282 -16.01 -2.40 12.11
CA VAL A 282 -15.02 -3.32 11.55
C VAL A 282 -13.60 -2.75 11.50
N LEU A 283 -12.62 -3.65 11.53
CA LEU A 283 -11.20 -3.43 11.34
C LEU A 283 -10.67 -4.35 10.22
N PRO A 284 -9.46 -4.08 9.67
CA PRO A 284 -8.79 -5.04 8.78
C PRO A 284 -8.71 -6.44 9.39
N GLY A 285 -9.07 -7.45 8.60
CA GLY A 285 -9.15 -8.86 9.01
C GLY A 285 -10.53 -9.31 9.51
N ASP A 286 -11.47 -8.40 9.74
CA ASP A 286 -12.83 -8.77 10.15
C ASP A 286 -13.62 -9.39 8.99
N GLU A 287 -14.49 -10.35 9.31
CA GLU A 287 -15.37 -11.00 8.35
C GLU A 287 -16.67 -10.19 8.14
N VAL A 288 -17.06 -10.02 6.89
CA VAL A 288 -18.30 -9.36 6.46
C VAL A 288 -19.06 -10.34 5.55
N SER A 289 -20.23 -10.79 6.00
CA SER A 289 -21.13 -11.60 5.17
C SER A 289 -21.95 -10.67 4.29
N VAL A 290 -21.89 -10.88 2.97
CA VAL A 290 -22.57 -10.08 1.95
C VAL A 290 -23.69 -10.90 1.32
N SER A 291 -24.90 -10.37 1.25
CA SER A 291 -26.02 -10.99 0.53
C SER A 291 -26.89 -9.94 -0.16
N GLU A 292 -27.86 -10.37 -0.97
CA GLU A 292 -28.89 -9.47 -1.50
C GLU A 292 -29.70 -8.87 -0.34
N ALA A 293 -29.94 -7.56 -0.35
CA ALA A 293 -30.83 -6.93 0.60
C ALA A 293 -32.29 -7.26 0.27
N GLY A 294 -33.03 -7.82 1.24
CA GLY A 294 -34.45 -8.08 1.08
C GLY A 294 -35.26 -6.79 0.86
N ALA A 295 -36.34 -6.87 0.08
CA ALA A 295 -37.20 -5.73 -0.25
C ALA A 295 -37.83 -5.02 0.97
N ASP A 296 -37.87 -5.68 2.13
CA ASP A 296 -38.46 -5.19 3.38
C ASP A 296 -37.41 -4.82 4.47
N GLU A 297 -36.11 -4.92 4.20
CA GLU A 297 -35.06 -4.46 5.11
C GLU A 297 -34.81 -2.96 4.92
N GLU A 298 -35.81 -2.13 5.25
CA GLU A 298 -35.57 -0.71 5.49
C GLU A 298 -34.64 -0.59 6.70
N GLY A 299 -33.39 -0.18 6.45
CA GLY A 299 -32.36 -0.01 7.47
C GLY A 299 -32.90 0.64 8.74
N VAL A 300 -32.71 -0.04 9.88
CA VAL A 300 -33.13 0.45 11.18
C VAL A 300 -32.40 1.76 11.48
N THR A 301 -33.08 2.88 11.23
CA THR A 301 -32.61 4.20 11.67
C THR A 301 -33.01 4.34 13.13
N THR A 302 -32.14 3.95 14.05
CA THR A 302 -32.33 4.29 15.47
C THR A 302 -32.03 5.77 15.64
N SER A 303 -33.06 6.61 15.59
CA SER A 303 -32.95 8.01 15.98
C SER A 303 -32.64 8.10 17.48
N VAL A 304 -31.38 8.38 17.82
CA VAL A 304 -31.02 8.76 19.19
C VAL A 304 -31.52 10.19 19.43
N THR A 305 -32.55 10.32 20.27
CA THR A 305 -32.97 11.64 20.75
C THR A 305 -31.93 12.08 21.79
N LEU A 306 -31.01 12.97 21.40
CA LEU A 306 -30.18 13.69 22.36
C LEU A 306 -31.12 14.47 23.28
N GLY A 307 -31.17 14.05 24.55
CA GLY A 307 -31.94 14.72 25.59
C GLY A 307 -31.60 16.21 25.60
N ALA A 308 -32.65 17.03 25.61
CA ALA A 308 -32.54 18.48 25.58
C ALA A 308 -31.54 18.97 26.63
N ALA A 309 -30.50 19.66 26.16
CA ALA A 309 -29.74 20.54 27.03
C ALA A 309 -30.67 21.67 27.49
N ARG A 310 -31.01 21.71 28.79
CA ARG A 310 -31.30 22.97 29.48
C ARG A 310 -31.37 22.78 31.00
N GLY A 311 -30.54 23.57 31.67
CA GLY A 311 -30.55 23.73 33.12
C GLY A 311 -29.32 24.47 33.64
N VAL A 312 -28.89 25.56 32.99
CA VAL A 312 -28.24 26.65 33.73
C VAL A 312 -29.39 27.53 34.18
N ASP A 313 -29.75 27.41 35.46
CA ASP A 313 -30.70 28.32 36.11
C ASP A 313 -29.87 29.30 36.95
N ASP A 314 -29.87 30.54 36.50
CA ASP A 314 -29.32 31.70 37.19
C ASP A 314 -30.11 31.90 38.50
N GLY A 315 -29.38 31.98 39.61
CA GLY A 315 -29.97 32.26 40.92
C GLY A 315 -30.77 33.57 40.93
N PRO A 316 -31.79 33.69 41.78
CA PRO A 316 -32.71 34.83 41.72
C PRO A 316 -32.03 36.12 42.15
N VAL A 317 -32.11 37.09 41.25
CA VAL A 317 -31.87 38.52 41.46
C VAL A 317 -32.87 39.04 42.49
N HIS A 318 -32.38 39.46 43.66
CA HIS A 318 -33.10 40.31 44.60
C HIS A 318 -32.46 41.70 44.57
N ASP A 319 -33.26 42.71 44.28
CA ASP A 319 -32.89 44.12 44.33
C ASP A 319 -34.14 44.91 44.79
N PRO A 320 -34.01 46.13 45.32
CA PRO A 320 -33.16 46.60 46.42
C PRO A 320 -34.05 47.14 47.57
N VAL A 321 -33.48 47.56 48.71
CA VAL A 321 -33.97 48.74 49.49
C VAL A 321 -33.05 49.06 50.70
N GLN A 322 -32.52 50.29 50.62
CA GLN A 322 -32.21 51.27 51.67
C GLN A 322 -30.98 51.12 52.59
N HIS A 323 -29.96 51.90 52.22
CA HIS A 323 -29.00 52.56 53.10
C HIS A 323 -29.67 53.42 54.18
N GLN A 324 -29.22 53.28 55.43
CA GLN A 324 -28.92 54.41 56.34
C GLN A 324 -27.76 54.03 57.30
N PRO A 325 -27.02 55.02 57.82
CA PRO A 325 -25.56 54.92 58.00
C PRO A 325 -25.08 54.80 59.47
N GLU A 326 -23.80 54.45 59.57
CA GLU A 326 -22.79 54.73 60.62
C GLU A 326 -23.19 54.74 62.11
N GLU A 327 -22.45 53.97 62.90
CA GLU A 327 -21.80 54.55 64.09
C GLU A 327 -20.55 53.74 64.50
N HIS A 328 -19.60 54.48 65.07
CA HIS A 328 -18.19 54.16 65.26
C HIS A 328 -17.90 54.00 66.77
N ASN A 329 -17.34 52.84 67.16
CA ASN A 329 -16.51 52.57 68.36
C ASN A 329 -17.10 52.82 69.78
N PRO A 330 -16.48 52.39 70.91
CA PRO A 330 -15.12 51.90 71.17
C PRO A 330 -14.95 50.38 71.36
#